data_AF-A0A940FMK9-F1
#
_entry.id   AF-A0A940FMK9-F1
#
_cell.length_a   1.000
_cell.length_b   1.000
_cell.length_c   1.000
_cell.angle_alpha   90.00
_cell.angle_beta   90.00
_cell.angle_gamma   90.00
#
_symmetry.space_group_name_H-M   'P 1'
#
loop_
_entity.id
_entity.type
_entity.pdbx_description
1 polymer ?
#
loop_
_entity_poly.entity_id
_entity_poly.type
_entity_poly.pdbx_seq_one_letter_code
_entity_poly.pdbx_strand_id
1 'polypeptide(L)'
;MAHENIRGNILNVRVTPRASSNRIQVIEQPDGTQLIRVYVTVPPEDGKANDAVIKLLAKELDIAQSSLTILSGHTSRNKKIRML
;
A
#
# COMPACT_ATOMS: atom_id res chain seq x y z
N MET A 1 19.07 2.12 25.40
CA MET A 1 18.27 2.87 24.42
C MET A 1 18.41 2.17 23.07
N ALA A 2 17.71 1.05 22.89
CA ALA A 2 17.67 0.35 21.61
C ALA A 2 16.29 0.61 21.04
N HIS A 3 16.25 1.35 19.93
CA HIS A 3 15.02 1.78 19.28
C HIS A 3 14.22 0.54 18.86
N GLU A 4 13.00 0.52 19.38
CA GLU A 4 11.84 -0.29 19.06
C GLU A 4 11.97 -1.29 17.90
N ASN A 5 11.83 -2.58 18.23
CA ASN A 5 11.54 -3.64 17.27
C ASN A 5 10.36 -3.22 16.38
N ILE A 6 10.62 -2.99 15.09
CA ILE A 6 9.58 -2.93 14.05
C ILE A 6 8.99 -4.34 13.93
N ARG A 7 8.05 -4.65 14.82
CA ARG A 7 7.27 -5.90 14.81
C ARG A 7 6.33 -5.87 13.62
N GLY A 8 6.84 -6.23 12.44
CA GLY A 8 6.07 -6.57 11.25
C GLY A 8 4.99 -5.56 10.88
N ASN A 9 5.39 -4.44 10.28
CA ASN A 9 4.47 -3.39 9.84
C ASN A 9 3.70 -3.88 8.60
N ILE A 10 2.61 -4.62 8.85
CA ILE A 10 1.67 -5.05 7.81
C ILE A 10 0.67 -3.92 7.60
N LEU A 11 0.76 -3.28 6.44
CA LEU A 11 -0.14 -2.23 6.00
C LEU A 11 -1.28 -2.85 5.17
N ASN A 12 -2.51 -2.65 5.62
CA ASN A 12 -3.70 -3.01 4.84
C ASN A 12 -4.06 -1.83 3.94
N VAL A 13 -3.91 -2.00 2.63
CA VAL A 13 -4.22 -0.95 1.65
C VAL A 13 -5.32 -1.40 0.69
N ARG A 14 -6.21 -0.49 0.33
CA ARG A 14 -7.26 -0.72 -0.65
C ARG A 14 -6.92 0.02 -1.94
N VAL A 15 -6.52 -0.74 -2.94
CA VAL A 15 -6.13 -0.26 -4.25
C VAL A 15 -7.35 -0.01 -5.11
N THR A 16 -7.43 1.20 -5.67
CA THR A 16 -8.43 1.63 -6.63
C THR A 16 -7.71 1.91 -7.95
N PRO A 17 -7.68 0.94 -8.87
CA PRO A 17 -7.08 1.13 -10.19
C PRO A 17 -7.98 1.99 -11.09
N ARG A 18 -7.45 2.45 -12.23
CA ARG A 18 -8.15 3.38 -13.15
C ARG A 18 -8.62 4.67 -12.47
N ALA A 19 -7.85 5.15 -11.50
CA ALA A 19 -8.10 6.46 -10.91
C ALA A 19 -7.67 7.57 -11.88
N SER A 20 -8.26 8.76 -11.74
CA SER A 20 -7.86 9.93 -12.55
C SER A 20 -6.43 10.41 -12.25
N SER A 21 -5.90 10.08 -11.07
CA SER A 21 -4.55 10.45 -10.63
C SER A 21 -4.04 9.50 -9.56
N ASN A 22 -2.71 9.41 -9.44
CA ASN A 22 -2.04 8.66 -8.39
C ASN A 22 -2.13 9.41 -7.05
N ARG A 23 -2.70 8.80 -6.01
CA ARG A 23 -2.82 9.43 -4.68
C ARG A 23 -3.03 8.39 -3.58
N ILE A 24 -2.61 8.74 -2.37
CA ILE A 24 -2.88 7.98 -1.15
C ILE A 24 -3.88 8.77 -0.30
N GLN A 25 -4.87 8.09 0.24
CA GLN A 25 -5.84 8.67 1.16
C GLN A 25 -5.96 7.77 2.39
N VAL A 26 -5.76 8.35 3.57
CA VAL A 26 -6.01 7.66 4.84
C VAL A 26 -7.37 8.12 5.33
N ILE A 27 -8.28 7.17 5.55
CA ILE A 27 -9.61 7.41 6.08
C ILE A 27 -9.68 6.79 7.46
N GLU A 28 -9.97 7.60 8.46
CA GLU A 28 -10.30 7.09 9.79
C GLU A 28 -11.74 6.54 9.75
N GLN A 29 -11.87 5.26 10.11
CA GLN A 29 -13.14 4.58 10.18
C GLN A 29 -13.78 4.80 11.56
N PRO A 30 -15.12 4.72 11.67
CA PRO A 30 -15.82 4.93 12.93
C PRO A 30 -15.49 3.92 14.03
N ASP A 31 -14.86 2.80 13.70
CA ASP A 31 -14.33 1.81 14.65
C ASP A 31 -12.92 2.15 15.18
N GLY A 32 -12.39 3.33 14.83
CA GLY A 32 -11.05 3.79 15.20
C GLY A 32 -9.92 3.17 14.37
N THR A 33 -10.24 2.40 13.32
CA THR A 33 -9.23 1.85 12.41
C THR A 33 -8.94 2.80 11.25
N GLN A 34 -7.73 2.72 10.69
CA GLN A 34 -7.35 3.52 9.53
C GLN A 34 -7.42 2.68 8.24
N LEU A 35 -8.25 3.12 7.29
CA LEU A 35 -8.33 2.55 5.96
C LEU A 35 -7.47 3.37 4.99
N ILE A 36 -6.41 2.75 4.48
CA ILE A 36 -5.52 3.38 3.50
C ILE A 36 -6.02 3.03 2.10
N ARG A 37 -6.44 4.03 1.34
CA ARG A 37 -6.87 3.89 -0.06
C ARG A 37 -5.79 4.40 -0.98
N VAL A 38 -5.32 3.53 -1.85
CA VAL A 38 -4.29 3.84 -2.84
C VAL A 38 -4.95 3.90 -4.20
N TYR A 39 -4.91 5.07 -4.82
CA TYR A 39 -5.47 5.29 -6.14
C TYR A 39 -4.32 5.26 -7.13
N VAL A 40 -4.44 4.41 -8.15
CA VAL A 40 -3.47 4.32 -9.23
C VAL A 40 -4.17 4.49 -10.57
N THR A 41 -3.56 5.23 -11.48
CA THR A 41 -4.06 5.40 -12.86
C THR A 41 -3.96 4.10 -13.65
N VAL A 42 -3.03 3.23 -13.24
CA VAL A 42 -2.70 1.98 -13.92
C VAL A 42 -3.85 0.97 -13.78
N PRO A 43 -4.25 0.29 -14.88
CA PRO A 43 -5.21 -0.80 -14.82
C PRO A 43 -4.70 -1.99 -13.97
N PRO A 44 -5.60 -2.82 -13.40
CA PRO A 44 -5.24 -3.99 -12.59
C PRO A 44 -4.84 -5.20 -13.46
N GLU A 45 -4.22 -4.95 -14.60
CA GLU A 45 -3.77 -5.96 -15.56
C GLU A 45 -2.33 -6.37 -15.25
N ASP A 46 -2.07 -7.68 -15.31
CA ASP A 46 -0.73 -8.28 -15.31
C ASP A 46 0.22 -7.80 -14.19
N GLY A 47 -0.32 -7.50 -13.00
CA GLY A 47 0.49 -7.04 -11.87
C GLY A 47 1.03 -5.61 -11.99
N LYS A 48 0.71 -4.85 -13.05
CA LYS A 48 1.13 -3.44 -13.19
C LYS A 48 0.58 -2.55 -12.06
N ALA A 49 -0.63 -2.83 -11.59
CA ALA A 49 -1.18 -2.14 -10.41
C ALA A 49 -0.41 -2.45 -9.12
N ASN A 50 0.21 -3.63 -8.99
CA ASN A 50 1.03 -3.96 -7.83
C ASN A 50 2.31 -3.10 -7.82
N ASP A 51 3.00 -3.06 -8.96
CA ASP A 51 4.21 -2.27 -9.14
C ASP A 51 3.93 -0.77 -8.92
N ALA A 52 2.83 -0.25 -9.47
CA ALA A 52 2.42 1.13 -9.28
C ALA A 52 2.16 1.46 -7.79
N VAL A 53 1.52 0.55 -7.05
CA VAL A 53 1.26 0.73 -5.61
C VAL A 53 2.55 0.73 -4.81
N ILE A 54 3.47 -0.19 -5.10
CA ILE A 54 4.76 -0.28 -4.42
C ILE A 54 5.61 0.97 -4.71
N LYS A 55 5.68 1.42 -5.96
CA LYS A 55 6.37 2.66 -6.35
C LYS A 55 5.79 3.88 -5.65
N LEU A 56 4.46 3.98 -5.58
CA LEU A 56 3.80 5.09 -4.91
C LEU A 56 4.11 5.10 -3.41
N LEU A 57 3.94 3.95 -2.73
CA LEU A 57 4.20 3.84 -1.31
C LEU A 57 5.68 4.06 -0.97
N ALA A 58 6.59 3.51 -1.76
CA ALA A 58 8.03 3.70 -1.59
C ALA A 58 8.39 5.19 -1.66
N LYS A 59 7.81 5.92 -2.61
CA LYS A 59 8.04 7.36 -2.77
C LYS A 59 7.47 8.17 -1.61
N GLU A 60 6.25 7.86 -1.17
CA GLU A 60 5.55 8.61 -0.13
C GLU A 60 6.13 8.35 1.28
N LEU A 61 6.67 7.15 1.50
CA LEU A 61 7.30 6.74 2.76
C LEU A 61 8.83 6.96 2.76
N ASP A 62 9.41 7.38 1.63
CA ASP A 62 10.85 7.55 1.43
C ASP A 62 11.66 6.27 1.77
N ILE A 63 11.15 5.10 1.34
CA ILE A 63 11.79 3.79 1.56
C ILE A 63 12.07 3.07 0.25
N ALA A 64 12.98 2.10 0.29
CA ALA A 64 13.26 1.25 -0.85
C ALA A 64 12.03 0.41 -1.26
N GLN A 65 11.78 0.29 -2.56
CA GLN A 65 10.73 -0.61 -3.09
C GLN A 65 10.94 -2.05 -2.62
N SER A 66 12.20 -2.48 -2.45
CA SER A 66 12.56 -3.80 -1.93
C SER A 66 12.17 -4.03 -0.46
N SER A 67 12.00 -2.96 0.32
CA SER A 67 11.45 -3.06 1.68
C SER A 67 9.94 -3.31 1.69
N LEU A 68 9.25 -3.08 0.57
CA LEU A 68 7.82 -3.30 0.45
C LEU A 68 7.53 -4.64 -0.23
N THR A 69 6.81 -5.52 0.47
CA THR A 69 6.42 -6.83 -0.07
C THR A 69 4.91 -7.01 0.04
N ILE A 70 4.24 -7.33 -1.07
CA ILE A 70 2.83 -7.70 -1.03
C ILE A 70 2.72 -9.12 -0.47
N LEU A 71 2.11 -9.27 0.70
CA LEU A 71 1.85 -10.57 1.33
C LEU A 71 0.59 -11.25 0.79
N SER A 72 -0.43 -10.45 0.43
CA SER A 72 -1.73 -10.99 0.00
C SER A 72 -2.52 -9.95 -0.80
N GLY A 73 -3.48 -10.43 -1.58
CA GLY A 73 -4.36 -9.57 -2.38
C GLY A 73 -3.82 -9.22 -3.77
N HIS A 74 -2.99 -10.07 -4.37
CA HIS A 74 -2.48 -9.84 -5.73
C HIS A 74 -3.60 -9.66 -6.75
N THR A 75 -4.68 -10.44 -6.63
CA THR A 75 -5.88 -10.40 -7.49
C THR A 75 -7.01 -9.53 -6.92
N SER A 76 -6.87 -9.06 -5.68
CA SER A 76 -7.90 -8.30 -4.97
C SER A 76 -7.55 -6.82 -4.86
N ARG A 77 -8.59 -5.99 -4.67
CA ARG A 77 -8.43 -4.56 -4.38
C ARG A 77 -7.80 -4.33 -3.01
N ASN A 78 -8.11 -5.18 -2.04
CA ASN A 78 -7.50 -5.13 -0.70
C ASN A 78 -6.17 -5.90 -0.74
N LYS A 79 -5.07 -5.22 -0.42
CA LYS A 79 -3.72 -5.76 -0.40
C LYS A 79 -3.13 -5.64 1.00
N LYS A 80 -2.39 -6.67 1.41
CA LYS A 80 -1.55 -6.64 2.60
C LYS A 80 -0.12 -6.41 2.16
N ILE A 81 0.51 -5.35 2.64
CA ILE A 81 1.87 -4.99 2.29
C ILE A 81 2.70 -5.02 3.56
N ARG A 82 3.76 -5.82 3.58
CA ARG A 82 4.75 -5.82 4.63
C ARG A 82 5.82 -4.79 4.31
N MET A 83 6.20 -4.02 5.32
CA MET A 83 7.36 -3.13 5.29
C MET A 83 8.47 -3.76 6.14
N LEU A 84 9.67 -3.86 5.57
CA LEU A 84 10.90 -4.36 6.19
C LEU A 84 11.84 -3.22 6.56
#